data_AF-A0A2S6MUB3-F1
#
_entry.id   AF-A0A2S6MUB3-F1
#
_cell.length_a   1.000
_cell.length_b   1.000
_cell.length_c   1.000
_cell.angle_alpha   90.00
_cell.angle_beta   90.00
_cell.angle_gamma   90.00
#
_symmetry.space_group_name_H-M   'P 1'
#
loop_
_entity.id
_entity.type
_entity.pdbx_description
1 polymer ?
#
loop_
_entity_poly.entity_id
_entity_poly.type
_entity_poly.pdbx_seq_one_letter_code
_entity_poly.pdbx_strand_id
1 'polypeptide(L)'
;MTFEPDAGNYPPAPPTGESGVYIQSQTDTVFLPSTYSVDLVTKFGNAAVYGGTAANEIILASRETNLAFNAVGGSGTVVAGGGTDRLVVTGGNWLLHTDSGNDVIIAGRGMDTISAGTGANSIQLLSGSNLVISQGQDTIQIASGSATIDATSAVSDYVDGGSSNLLFYGGSGGATILGGAGSDTYYGNPLSSGKQLIEGGWAGNNYLFAGNGAATLVGGGANDQLLAYGNSDQVLIAGAGNETLSALFSSGHDSLVGGSGKDIMYGGSGADTFLAGTGNATIRAGAGDVFDFINAQAGGKEVIQGYNNTTASSIQIHLEGYGADAISSQKVSGGSLTVSLSDGTKLTFQNVTTLLKDSNFT
;
A
#
# COMPACT_ATOMS: atom_id res chain seq x y z
N MET A 1 21.34 40.45 2.44
CA MET A 1 22.62 40.69 3.15
C MET A 1 23.21 39.34 3.51
N THR A 2 24.53 39.14 3.43
CA THR A 2 25.19 37.89 3.87
C THR A 2 25.75 38.10 5.26
N PHE A 3 25.36 37.28 6.22
CA PHE A 3 25.88 37.32 7.58
C PHE A 3 26.82 36.12 7.78
N GLU A 4 28.08 36.38 8.08
CA GLU A 4 29.10 35.36 8.43
C GLU A 4 29.41 35.50 9.94
N PRO A 5 29.53 34.41 10.70
CA PRO A 5 29.87 34.48 12.12
C PRO A 5 31.29 35.01 12.32
N ASP A 6 31.44 35.93 13.27
CA ASP A 6 32.76 36.36 13.73
C ASP A 6 33.48 35.19 14.42
N ALA A 7 34.76 35.01 14.08
CA ALA A 7 35.59 33.95 14.62
C ALA A 7 35.76 34.10 16.14
N GLY A 8 34.95 33.35 16.92
CA GLY A 8 35.29 33.02 18.31
C GLY A 8 34.23 33.24 19.38
N ASN A 9 33.00 33.63 19.06
CA ASN A 9 31.86 33.55 19.99
C ASN A 9 30.60 33.30 19.16
N TYR A 10 29.62 32.60 19.76
CA TYR A 10 28.33 32.24 19.14
C TYR A 10 27.90 33.21 18.04
N PRO A 11 27.51 32.72 16.86
CA PRO A 11 27.02 33.61 15.83
C PRO A 11 25.99 34.60 16.40
N PRO A 12 26.00 35.88 15.97
CA PRO A 12 24.93 36.78 16.35
C PRO A 12 23.60 36.18 15.90
N ALA A 13 22.57 36.30 16.75
CA ALA A 13 21.22 35.92 16.38
C ALA A 13 20.84 36.64 15.06
N PRO A 14 20.12 35.98 14.14
CA PRO A 14 19.67 36.62 12.90
C PRO A 14 18.96 37.94 13.21
N PRO A 15 19.26 39.06 12.50
CA PRO A 15 18.61 40.34 12.75
C PRO A 15 17.08 40.19 12.60
N THR A 16 16.30 40.75 13.53
CA THR A 16 14.83 40.65 13.44
C THR A 16 14.28 41.63 12.40
N GLY A 17 13.49 41.15 11.43
CA GLY A 17 12.69 41.98 10.50
C GLY A 17 13.29 42.36 9.13
N GLU A 18 14.53 42.01 8.84
CA GLU A 18 15.18 42.13 7.51
C GLU A 18 15.00 40.86 6.62
N SER A 19 15.81 40.67 5.57
CA SER A 19 15.88 39.42 4.79
C SER A 19 17.30 39.18 4.27
N GLY A 20 17.77 37.93 4.25
CA GLY A 20 19.13 37.63 3.79
C GLY A 20 19.58 36.18 3.96
N VAL A 21 20.81 35.90 3.50
CA VAL A 21 21.48 34.60 3.62
C VAL A 21 22.37 34.62 4.85
N TYR A 22 22.21 33.62 5.70
CA TYR A 22 23.02 33.46 6.89
C TYR A 22 23.80 32.14 6.77
N ILE A 23 25.12 32.20 6.98
CA ILE A 23 26.01 31.06 6.78
C ILE A 23 26.53 30.59 8.12
N GLN A 24 26.15 29.38 8.53
CA GLN A 24 26.69 28.72 9.71
C GLN A 24 27.94 27.92 9.33
N SER A 25 29.09 28.36 9.85
CA SER A 25 30.40 27.77 9.59
C SER A 25 30.99 27.00 10.77
N GLN A 26 30.22 26.70 11.83
CA GLN A 26 30.66 25.85 12.96
C GLN A 26 29.48 24.99 13.48
N THR A 27 29.79 23.89 14.17
CA THR A 27 28.82 22.98 14.77
C THR A 27 28.12 23.63 15.97
N ASP A 28 26.97 24.25 15.75
CA ASP A 28 26.25 25.01 16.78
C ASP A 28 24.73 24.93 16.61
N THR A 29 24.01 25.46 17.61
CA THR A 29 22.55 25.60 17.59
C THR A 29 22.14 26.99 17.08
N VAL A 30 21.18 27.04 16.14
CA VAL A 30 20.60 28.27 15.58
C VAL A 30 19.10 28.35 15.91
N PHE A 31 18.62 29.53 16.31
CA PHE A 31 17.20 29.84 16.50
C PHE A 31 16.77 30.89 15.47
N LEU A 32 15.76 30.57 14.65
CA LEU A 32 15.24 31.49 13.65
C LEU A 32 14.12 32.38 14.24
N PRO A 33 14.14 33.71 14.00
CA PRO A 33 13.09 34.60 14.47
C PRO A 33 11.77 34.41 13.72
N SER A 34 10.64 34.58 14.42
CA SER A 34 9.28 34.32 13.90
C SER A 34 8.76 35.27 12.81
N THR A 35 9.52 36.29 12.41
CA THR A 35 9.10 37.32 11.44
C THR A 35 10.07 37.46 10.26
N TYR A 36 10.99 36.52 10.09
CA TYR A 36 12.17 36.68 9.25
C TYR A 36 12.31 35.50 8.30
N SER A 37 12.37 35.76 6.99
CA SER A 37 12.63 34.73 5.97
C SER A 37 14.15 34.64 5.80
N VAL A 38 14.74 33.57 6.36
CA VAL A 38 16.18 33.28 6.31
C VAL A 38 16.44 32.21 5.27
N ASP A 39 17.50 32.40 4.49
CA ASP A 39 18.23 31.29 3.85
C ASP A 39 19.40 30.91 4.78
N LEU A 40 19.28 29.80 5.53
CA LEU A 40 20.36 29.32 6.41
C LEU A 40 21.20 28.29 5.66
N VAL A 41 22.51 28.48 5.56
CA VAL A 41 23.45 27.51 4.97
C VAL A 41 24.33 26.90 6.05
N THR A 42 24.24 25.59 6.29
CA THR A 42 25.14 24.86 7.19
C THR A 42 26.18 24.07 6.38
N LYS A 43 27.47 24.16 6.75
CA LYS A 43 28.56 23.70 5.86
C LYS A 43 29.25 22.40 6.25
N PHE A 44 29.19 21.95 7.50
CA PHE A 44 29.85 20.70 7.94
C PHE A 44 29.45 20.27 9.36
N GLY A 45 29.54 18.96 9.63
CA GLY A 45 29.38 18.39 10.97
C GLY A 45 27.92 18.37 11.44
N ASN A 46 27.72 18.37 12.75
CA ASN A 46 26.36 18.36 13.31
C ASN A 46 25.85 19.80 13.45
N ALA A 47 24.63 20.06 12.97
CA ALA A 47 23.97 21.36 13.11
C ALA A 47 22.58 21.18 13.74
N ALA A 48 22.18 22.06 14.65
CA ALA A 48 20.84 22.08 15.21
C ALA A 48 20.15 23.40 14.89
N VAL A 49 18.96 23.34 14.30
CA VAL A 49 18.22 24.52 13.84
C VAL A 49 16.79 24.43 14.38
N TYR A 50 16.38 25.48 15.09
CA TYR A 50 15.01 25.67 15.54
C TYR A 50 14.34 26.70 14.63
N GLY A 51 13.41 26.22 13.81
CA GLY A 51 12.59 27.03 12.91
C GLY A 51 11.65 27.97 13.66
N GLY A 52 11.24 29.02 12.98
CA GLY A 52 10.27 29.98 13.50
C GLY A 52 8.83 29.52 13.23
N THR A 53 7.91 30.48 13.31
CA THR A 53 6.51 30.28 12.91
C THR A 53 6.16 31.08 11.66
N ALA A 54 7.18 31.62 10.97
CA ALA A 54 6.99 32.43 9.78
C ALA A 54 6.68 31.55 8.57
N ALA A 55 6.17 32.17 7.51
CA ALA A 55 6.07 31.52 6.21
C ALA A 55 7.36 31.75 5.41
N ASN A 56 7.68 30.78 4.55
CA ASN A 56 8.80 30.79 3.61
C ASN A 56 10.19 30.79 4.29
N GLU A 57 10.37 29.96 5.30
CA GLU A 57 11.69 29.67 5.86
C GLU A 57 12.48 28.76 4.89
N ILE A 58 13.78 29.01 4.68
CA ILE A 58 14.61 28.18 3.78
C ILE A 58 15.89 27.75 4.50
N ILE A 59 16.08 26.44 4.63
CA ILE A 59 17.27 25.84 5.23
C ILE A 59 17.98 25.01 4.17
N LEU A 60 19.28 25.22 4.02
CA LEU A 60 20.16 24.51 3.11
C LEU A 60 21.33 23.93 3.92
N ALA A 61 21.55 22.63 3.83
CA ALA A 61 22.67 21.94 4.45
C ALA A 61 23.51 21.23 3.38
N SER A 62 24.80 21.08 3.69
CA SER A 62 25.76 20.41 2.82
C SER A 62 25.59 18.88 2.88
N ARG A 63 26.23 18.16 1.95
CA ARG A 63 26.25 16.68 1.95
C ARG A 63 26.99 16.04 3.13
N GLU A 64 27.72 16.83 3.92
CA GLU A 64 28.52 16.36 5.06
C GLU A 64 27.92 16.80 6.40
N THR A 65 26.71 17.37 6.39
CA THR A 65 26.03 17.84 7.59
C THR A 65 25.09 16.77 8.12
N ASN A 66 25.07 16.53 9.44
CA ASN A 66 23.93 15.88 10.09
C ASN A 66 23.05 16.97 10.71
N LEU A 67 21.96 17.33 10.03
CA LEU A 67 21.06 18.40 10.40
C LEU A 67 19.96 17.90 11.34
N ALA A 68 19.85 18.51 12.51
CA ALA A 68 18.67 18.42 13.37
C ALA A 68 17.80 19.68 13.21
N PHE A 69 16.71 19.59 12.45
CA PHE A 69 15.76 20.70 12.28
C PHE A 69 14.49 20.47 13.09
N ASN A 70 14.04 21.48 13.83
CA ASN A 70 12.80 21.42 14.62
C ASN A 70 11.96 22.68 14.38
N ALA A 71 10.71 22.53 13.94
CA ALA A 71 9.75 23.63 13.83
C ALA A 71 8.39 23.22 14.38
N VAL A 72 7.72 24.15 15.08
CA VAL A 72 6.41 23.89 15.71
C VAL A 72 5.22 24.36 14.87
N GLY A 73 5.46 25.17 13.85
CA GLY A 73 4.49 25.78 12.95
C GLY A 73 5.22 26.51 11.82
N GLY A 74 4.52 27.34 11.03
CA GLY A 74 5.13 28.09 9.93
C GLY A 74 5.04 27.38 8.58
N SER A 75 5.88 27.73 7.63
CA SER A 75 6.02 27.01 6.36
C SER A 75 7.37 27.29 5.73
N GLY A 76 7.88 26.37 4.93
CA GLY A 76 9.20 26.56 4.35
C GLY A 76 9.77 25.35 3.63
N THR A 77 11.02 25.46 3.23
CA THR A 77 11.81 24.43 2.57
C THR A 77 13.02 24.09 3.41
N VAL A 78 13.26 22.79 3.62
CA VAL A 78 14.48 22.28 4.26
C VAL A 78 15.14 21.32 3.29
N VAL A 79 16.36 21.64 2.86
CA VAL A 79 17.24 20.77 2.08
C VAL A 79 18.36 20.34 3.01
N ALA A 80 18.27 19.14 3.56
CA ALA A 80 19.22 18.65 4.56
C ALA A 80 20.54 18.14 3.93
N GLY A 81 20.51 17.84 2.63
CA GLY A 81 21.66 17.26 1.94
C GLY A 81 21.76 15.77 2.24
N GLY A 82 22.99 15.26 2.31
CA GLY A 82 23.24 13.89 2.75
C GLY A 82 23.74 13.90 4.18
N GLY A 83 23.83 12.73 4.83
CA GLY A 83 24.19 12.63 6.23
C GLY A 83 23.25 11.67 6.96
N THR A 84 22.95 11.94 8.20
CA THR A 84 21.88 11.29 8.97
C THR A 84 21.12 12.40 9.66
N ASP A 85 20.07 12.85 8.98
CA ASP A 85 19.34 14.04 9.32
C ASP A 85 18.12 13.71 10.19
N ARG A 86 17.72 14.67 11.01
CA ARG A 86 16.52 14.60 11.82
C ARG A 86 15.68 15.85 11.60
N LEU A 87 14.57 15.72 10.88
CA LEU A 87 13.66 16.82 10.58
C LEU A 87 12.34 16.61 11.33
N VAL A 88 11.98 17.54 12.21
CA VAL A 88 10.74 17.47 13.00
C VAL A 88 9.94 18.75 12.78
N VAL A 89 8.84 18.66 12.05
CA VAL A 89 7.94 19.78 11.78
C VAL A 89 6.54 19.43 12.27
N THR A 90 6.11 19.97 13.42
CA THR A 90 4.85 19.52 14.06
C THR A 90 3.60 20.24 13.54
N GLY A 91 3.78 21.29 12.76
CA GLY A 91 2.69 22.04 12.14
C GLY A 91 3.19 22.87 10.97
N GLY A 92 2.26 23.35 10.15
CA GLY A 92 2.60 24.15 8.98
C GLY A 92 2.64 23.33 7.70
N ASN A 93 3.14 23.93 6.63
CA ASN A 93 3.29 23.24 5.34
C ASN A 93 4.76 23.29 4.94
N TRP A 94 5.42 22.14 4.86
CA TRP A 94 6.86 22.06 4.65
C TRP A 94 7.22 21.27 3.41
N LEU A 95 8.24 21.74 2.69
CA LEU A 95 8.96 20.98 1.69
C LEU A 95 10.25 20.48 2.33
N LEU A 96 10.35 19.17 2.57
CA LEU A 96 11.50 18.54 3.18
C LEU A 96 12.22 17.69 2.13
N HIS A 97 13.52 17.89 1.97
CA HIS A 97 14.35 17.10 1.06
C HIS A 97 15.60 16.61 1.79
N THR A 98 15.74 15.30 1.86
CA THR A 98 16.96 14.59 2.25
C THR A 98 17.48 13.84 1.02
N ASP A 99 18.80 13.71 0.89
CA ASP A 99 19.47 13.19 -0.31
C ASP A 99 19.98 11.76 -0.09
N SER A 100 21.02 11.58 0.72
CA SER A 100 21.57 10.25 1.01
C SER A 100 21.79 10.12 2.49
N GLY A 101 21.31 9.06 3.10
CA GLY A 101 21.37 8.97 4.55
C GLY A 101 20.33 8.03 5.10
N ASN A 102 20.40 7.77 6.40
CA ASN A 102 19.29 7.12 7.09
C ASN A 102 18.64 8.19 7.96
N ASP A 103 17.67 8.89 7.40
CA ASP A 103 17.12 10.09 8.01
C ASP A 103 15.88 9.78 8.85
N VAL A 104 15.55 10.67 9.77
CA VAL A 104 14.33 10.63 10.58
C VAL A 104 13.50 11.87 10.30
N ILE A 105 12.32 11.68 9.75
CA ILE A 105 11.42 12.77 9.37
C ILE A 105 10.11 12.61 10.12
N ILE A 106 9.71 13.62 10.89
CA ILE A 106 8.42 13.66 11.59
C ILE A 106 7.67 14.89 11.11
N ALA A 107 6.60 14.68 10.35
CA ALA A 107 5.72 15.73 9.84
C ALA A 107 4.36 15.68 10.55
N GLY A 108 3.90 16.85 10.99
CA GLY A 108 2.80 17.01 11.91
C GLY A 108 1.46 17.26 11.22
N ARG A 109 0.87 18.43 11.49
CA ARG A 109 -0.35 18.90 10.81
C ARG A 109 0.03 19.77 9.62
N GLY A 110 -0.67 19.58 8.52
CA GLY A 110 -0.64 20.48 7.37
C GLY A 110 -0.50 19.70 6.07
N MET A 111 0.07 20.34 5.06
CA MET A 111 0.39 19.72 3.79
C MET A 111 1.89 19.73 3.60
N ASP A 112 2.52 18.61 3.91
CA ASP A 112 3.96 18.45 3.82
C ASP A 112 4.33 17.63 2.56
N THR A 113 5.34 18.09 1.84
CA THR A 113 5.98 17.32 0.75
C THR A 113 7.35 16.88 1.23
N ILE A 114 7.59 15.57 1.21
CA ILE A 114 8.82 14.96 1.69
C ILE A 114 9.47 14.21 0.53
N SER A 115 10.72 14.50 0.26
CA SER A 115 11.58 13.72 -0.61
C SER A 115 12.69 13.15 0.27
N ALA A 116 12.62 11.85 0.56
CA ALA A 116 13.50 11.20 1.52
C ALA A 116 14.82 10.69 0.92
N GLY A 117 14.99 10.87 -0.39
CA GLY A 117 16.20 10.46 -1.09
C GLY A 117 16.47 8.96 -0.98
N THR A 118 17.76 8.63 -0.93
CA THR A 118 18.30 7.26 -0.83
C THR A 118 18.66 6.91 0.60
N GLY A 119 18.78 5.61 0.87
CA GLY A 119 19.11 5.07 2.18
C GLY A 119 17.87 4.46 2.84
N ALA A 120 17.91 4.29 4.17
CA ALA A 120 16.81 3.69 4.92
C ALA A 120 16.26 4.71 5.91
N ASN A 121 15.18 5.38 5.51
CA ASN A 121 14.60 6.50 6.25
C ASN A 121 13.44 6.05 7.13
N SER A 122 13.25 6.75 8.26
CA SER A 122 12.08 6.61 9.12
C SER A 122 11.23 7.86 9.00
N ILE A 123 10.03 7.72 8.45
CA ILE A 123 9.11 8.82 8.17
C ILE A 123 7.83 8.62 8.98
N GLN A 124 7.49 9.59 9.81
CA GLN A 124 6.26 9.60 10.60
C GLN A 124 5.38 10.79 10.20
N LEU A 125 4.18 10.51 9.71
CA LEU A 125 3.15 11.49 9.37
C LEU A 125 2.06 11.46 10.43
N LEU A 126 1.91 12.52 11.21
CA LEU A 126 0.96 12.54 12.33
C LEU A 126 -0.48 12.82 11.88
N SER A 127 -0.65 13.69 10.88
CA SER A 127 -1.97 14.05 10.32
C SER A 127 -1.81 14.85 9.03
N GLY A 128 -2.90 15.42 8.50
CA GLY A 128 -2.84 16.33 7.37
C GLY A 128 -2.92 15.62 6.02
N SER A 129 -2.43 16.28 4.97
CA SER A 129 -2.47 15.79 3.59
C SER A 129 -1.07 15.85 2.99
N ASN A 130 -0.35 14.74 3.04
CA ASN A 130 1.09 14.72 2.80
C ASN A 130 1.44 13.98 1.51
N LEU A 131 2.56 14.37 0.90
CA LEU A 131 3.20 13.65 -0.20
C LEU A 131 4.58 13.17 0.26
N VAL A 132 4.88 11.90 0.06
CA VAL A 132 6.23 11.34 0.25
C VAL A 132 6.73 10.79 -1.08
N ILE A 133 7.93 11.16 -1.46
CA ILE A 133 8.67 10.61 -2.61
C ILE A 133 9.82 9.78 -2.03
N SER A 134 9.69 8.46 -2.15
CA SER A 134 10.64 7.46 -1.66
C SER A 134 11.52 6.95 -2.80
N GLN A 135 12.83 6.84 -2.54
CA GLN A 135 13.79 6.17 -3.43
C GLN A 135 14.58 5.08 -2.69
N GLY A 136 14.47 5.02 -1.37
CA GLY A 136 15.25 4.16 -0.49
C GLY A 136 14.58 2.83 -0.15
N GLN A 137 14.97 2.29 0.99
CA GLN A 137 14.23 1.27 1.71
C GLN A 137 13.63 1.91 2.96
N ASP A 138 12.45 2.49 2.83
CA ASP A 138 11.92 3.39 3.84
C ASP A 138 10.85 2.72 4.71
N THR A 139 10.78 3.16 5.96
CA THR A 139 9.70 2.84 6.89
C THR A 139 8.83 4.07 7.08
N ILE A 140 7.59 4.00 6.63
CA ILE A 140 6.64 5.11 6.63
C ILE A 140 5.46 4.76 7.54
N GLN A 141 5.22 5.57 8.57
CA GLN A 141 4.09 5.41 9.48
C GLN A 141 3.19 6.63 9.40
N ILE A 142 1.91 6.41 9.15
CA ILE A 142 0.90 7.44 9.02
C ILE A 142 -0.13 7.23 10.11
N ALA A 143 -0.31 8.21 10.99
CA ALA A 143 -1.29 8.08 12.05
C ALA A 143 -2.72 8.34 11.55
N SER A 144 -2.94 9.44 10.83
CA SER A 144 -4.25 9.81 10.28
C SER A 144 -4.15 10.79 9.11
N GLY A 145 -5.29 11.18 8.54
CA GLY A 145 -5.37 12.16 7.46
C GLY A 145 -5.37 11.50 6.09
N SER A 146 -4.59 12.02 5.16
CA SER A 146 -4.40 11.44 3.83
C SER A 146 -2.93 11.48 3.45
N ALA A 147 -2.42 10.45 2.81
CA ALA A 147 -1.05 10.41 2.34
C ALA A 147 -0.98 9.88 0.91
N THR A 148 -0.18 10.55 0.08
CA THR A 148 0.28 9.99 -1.19
C THR A 148 1.73 9.58 -1.03
N ILE A 149 2.05 8.33 -1.31
CA ILE A 149 3.42 7.81 -1.31
C ILE A 149 3.78 7.42 -2.74
N ASP A 150 4.69 8.17 -3.34
CA ASP A 150 5.33 7.83 -4.60
C ASP A 150 6.61 7.06 -4.29
N ALA A 151 6.52 5.74 -4.34
CA ALA A 151 7.63 4.81 -4.17
C ALA A 151 8.08 4.24 -5.53
N THR A 152 7.76 4.89 -6.65
CA THR A 152 8.05 4.35 -8.00
C THR A 152 9.54 4.12 -8.25
N SER A 153 10.40 4.89 -7.56
CA SER A 153 11.86 4.75 -7.60
C SER A 153 12.45 4.03 -6.38
N ALA A 154 11.62 3.56 -5.45
CA ALA A 154 12.05 2.91 -4.23
C ALA A 154 12.60 1.50 -4.49
N VAL A 155 13.50 1.08 -3.61
CA VAL A 155 14.00 -0.30 -3.56
C VAL A 155 12.93 -1.17 -2.93
N SER A 156 12.44 -0.84 -1.74
CA SER A 156 11.34 -1.55 -1.09
C SER A 156 10.86 -0.77 0.13
N ASP A 157 9.57 -0.56 0.29
CA ASP A 157 9.06 0.19 1.44
C ASP A 157 8.21 -0.67 2.38
N TYR A 158 8.27 -0.33 3.66
CA TYR A 158 7.27 -0.71 4.65
C TYR A 158 6.39 0.49 4.95
N VAL A 159 5.07 0.33 4.79
CA VAL A 159 4.10 1.40 5.09
C VAL A 159 3.03 0.89 6.07
N ASP A 160 2.82 1.65 7.14
CA ASP A 160 1.64 1.53 8.01
C ASP A 160 0.78 2.79 7.83
N GLY A 161 -0.37 2.62 7.20
CA GLY A 161 -1.33 3.67 6.85
C GLY A 161 -2.20 4.15 8.03
N GLY A 162 -2.19 3.43 9.16
CA GLY A 162 -2.95 3.79 10.36
C GLY A 162 -4.43 4.07 10.08
N SER A 163 -4.89 5.29 10.32
CA SER A 163 -6.27 5.71 10.00
C SER A 163 -6.34 6.68 8.81
N SER A 164 -5.32 6.70 7.96
CA SER A 164 -5.27 7.59 6.79
C SER A 164 -5.95 6.97 5.58
N ASN A 165 -6.39 7.80 4.62
CA ASN A 165 -6.62 7.34 3.26
C ASN A 165 -5.28 7.40 2.51
N LEU A 166 -4.74 6.25 2.15
CA LEU A 166 -3.45 6.08 1.49
C LEU A 166 -3.62 5.95 -0.02
N LEU A 167 -2.84 6.71 -0.79
CA LEU A 167 -2.56 6.45 -2.19
C LEU A 167 -1.09 6.05 -2.33
N PHE A 168 -0.82 4.82 -2.74
CA PHE A 168 0.54 4.30 -2.87
C PHE A 168 0.85 3.87 -4.30
N TYR A 169 1.95 4.38 -4.84
CA TYR A 169 2.52 3.94 -6.12
C TYR A 169 3.79 3.14 -5.87
N GLY A 170 3.76 1.85 -6.19
CA GLY A 170 4.84 0.93 -5.88
C GLY A 170 6.08 1.05 -6.76
N GLY A 171 7.20 0.62 -6.19
CA GLY A 171 8.50 0.56 -6.83
C GLY A 171 8.86 -0.82 -7.39
N SER A 172 10.08 -0.92 -7.93
CA SER A 172 10.53 -2.13 -8.62
C SER A 172 10.83 -3.31 -7.69
N GLY A 173 11.31 -3.07 -6.46
CA GLY A 173 11.69 -4.14 -5.52
C GLY A 173 10.60 -4.55 -4.53
N GLY A 174 9.35 -4.11 -4.73
CA GLY A 174 8.19 -4.57 -3.97
C GLY A 174 7.87 -3.67 -2.76
N ALA A 175 6.86 -4.05 -1.99
CA ALA A 175 6.43 -3.29 -0.82
C ALA A 175 5.69 -4.19 0.19
N THR A 176 5.74 -3.82 1.47
CA THR A 176 4.84 -4.33 2.51
C THR A 176 3.98 -3.17 3.00
N ILE A 177 2.66 -3.29 2.91
CA ILE A 177 1.72 -2.24 3.27
C ILE A 177 0.64 -2.78 4.19
N LEU A 178 0.41 -2.07 5.29
CA LEU A 178 -0.72 -2.23 6.19
C LEU A 178 -1.58 -0.96 6.09
N GLY A 179 -2.68 -0.99 5.35
CA GLY A 179 -3.54 0.17 5.05
C GLY A 179 -4.27 0.72 6.28
N GLY A 180 -4.78 -0.18 7.12
CA GLY A 180 -5.39 0.15 8.40
C GLY A 180 -6.89 0.41 8.32
N ALA A 181 -7.35 1.62 8.66
CA ALA A 181 -8.78 1.91 8.78
C ALA A 181 -9.36 2.80 7.67
N GLY A 182 -8.53 3.39 6.81
CA GLY A 182 -8.96 4.26 5.72
C GLY A 182 -9.38 3.51 4.48
N SER A 183 -9.84 4.25 3.46
CA SER A 183 -10.05 3.70 2.12
C SER A 183 -8.79 3.92 1.30
N ASP A 184 -8.07 2.85 1.04
CA ASP A 184 -6.74 2.89 0.47
C ASP A 184 -6.72 2.49 -1.00
N THR A 185 -5.76 3.05 -1.73
CA THR A 185 -5.52 2.76 -3.14
C THR A 185 -4.06 2.41 -3.34
N TYR A 186 -3.81 1.20 -3.84
CA TYR A 186 -2.49 0.69 -4.16
C TYR A 186 -2.37 0.42 -5.66
N TYR A 187 -1.32 0.98 -6.28
CA TYR A 187 -0.89 0.66 -7.62
C TYR A 187 0.51 0.05 -7.58
N GLY A 188 0.62 -1.26 -7.78
CA GLY A 188 1.89 -1.95 -7.94
C GLY A 188 2.54 -1.60 -9.28
N ASN A 189 3.87 -1.71 -9.33
CA ASN A 189 4.62 -1.39 -10.54
C ASN A 189 4.53 -2.55 -11.56
N PRO A 190 4.06 -2.30 -12.81
CA PRO A 190 4.02 -3.31 -13.87
C PRO A 190 5.40 -3.86 -14.26
N LEU A 191 6.47 -3.16 -13.92
CA LEU A 191 7.86 -3.56 -14.14
C LEU A 191 8.51 -4.16 -12.88
N SER A 192 7.76 -4.31 -11.78
CA SER A 192 8.27 -4.93 -10.56
C SER A 192 8.57 -6.41 -10.78
N SER A 193 9.67 -6.87 -10.19
CA SER A 193 9.92 -8.28 -9.91
C SER A 193 9.94 -8.58 -8.40
N GLY A 194 9.82 -7.54 -7.58
CA GLY A 194 9.77 -7.63 -6.13
C GLY A 194 8.45 -8.19 -5.62
N LYS A 195 8.53 -8.94 -4.52
CA LYS A 195 7.35 -9.48 -3.84
C LYS A 195 6.57 -8.37 -3.15
N GLN A 196 5.26 -8.47 -3.16
CA GLN A 196 4.36 -7.49 -2.55
C GLN A 196 3.46 -8.17 -1.50
N LEU A 197 3.31 -7.55 -0.34
CA LEU A 197 2.29 -7.91 0.66
C LEU A 197 1.49 -6.64 0.95
N ILE A 198 0.25 -6.60 0.50
CA ILE A 198 -0.59 -5.41 0.57
C ILE A 198 -1.87 -5.77 1.30
N GLU A 199 -2.04 -5.23 2.51
CA GLU A 199 -3.25 -5.34 3.30
C GLU A 199 -4.00 -4.01 3.24
N GLY A 200 -5.23 -3.99 2.74
CA GLY A 200 -6.14 -2.84 2.78
C GLY A 200 -6.61 -2.50 4.20
N GLY A 201 -6.38 -3.40 5.16
CA GLY A 201 -6.67 -3.19 6.57
C GLY A 201 -8.00 -3.81 7.01
N TRP A 202 -8.68 -3.23 8.00
CA TRP A 202 -9.91 -3.79 8.59
C TRP A 202 -11.17 -2.97 8.30
N ALA A 203 -11.05 -1.88 7.53
CA ALA A 203 -12.16 -1.02 7.13
C ALA A 203 -11.84 -0.38 5.76
N GLY A 204 -12.69 0.58 5.37
CA GLY A 204 -12.58 1.23 4.06
C GLY A 204 -13.11 0.39 2.91
N ASN A 205 -13.15 1.03 1.74
CA ASN A 205 -13.34 0.36 0.47
C ASN A 205 -12.02 0.52 -0.31
N ASN A 206 -11.26 -0.55 -0.39
CA ASN A 206 -9.88 -0.52 -0.87
C ASN A 206 -9.80 -0.89 -2.35
N TYR A 207 -8.85 -0.29 -3.05
CA TYR A 207 -8.49 -0.65 -4.42
C TYR A 207 -7.04 -1.10 -4.47
N LEU A 208 -6.82 -2.39 -4.66
CA LEU A 208 -5.49 -3.01 -4.62
C LEU A 208 -5.18 -3.60 -6.00
N PHE A 209 -4.24 -2.99 -6.73
CA PHE A 209 -3.77 -3.51 -8.01
C PHE A 209 -2.32 -3.97 -7.92
N ALA A 210 -2.09 -5.27 -8.10
CA ALA A 210 -0.75 -5.86 -8.04
C ALA A 210 0.17 -5.32 -9.14
N GLY A 211 1.48 -5.34 -8.87
CA GLY A 211 2.53 -5.24 -9.88
C GLY A 211 2.85 -6.62 -10.49
N ASN A 212 3.85 -6.70 -11.36
CA ASN A 212 4.19 -7.94 -12.06
C ASN A 212 4.89 -9.01 -11.20
N GLY A 213 5.53 -8.62 -10.10
CA GLY A 213 6.07 -9.56 -9.11
C GLY A 213 4.94 -10.28 -8.36
N ALA A 214 5.25 -11.42 -7.74
CA ALA A 214 4.28 -12.16 -6.93
C ALA A 214 3.73 -11.27 -5.79
N ALA A 215 2.42 -11.14 -5.70
CA ALA A 215 1.74 -10.35 -4.68
C ALA A 215 0.77 -11.19 -3.84
N THR A 216 0.66 -10.80 -2.58
CA THR A 216 -0.48 -11.14 -1.73
C THR A 216 -1.26 -9.86 -1.47
N LEU A 217 -2.50 -9.82 -1.95
CA LEU A 217 -3.43 -8.72 -1.74
C LEU A 217 -4.49 -9.19 -0.74
N VAL A 218 -4.66 -8.46 0.35
CA VAL A 218 -5.68 -8.70 1.38
C VAL A 218 -6.58 -7.47 1.43
N GLY A 219 -7.87 -7.59 1.12
CA GLY A 219 -8.80 -6.46 1.17
C GLY A 219 -9.16 -6.08 2.61
N GLY A 220 -9.66 -7.08 3.33
CA GLY A 220 -10.12 -7.04 4.71
C GLY A 220 -11.52 -6.46 4.87
N GLY A 221 -11.69 -5.18 4.53
CA GLY A 221 -12.94 -4.42 4.65
C GLY A 221 -14.05 -4.91 3.71
N ALA A 222 -15.04 -4.04 3.50
CA ALA A 222 -16.18 -4.36 2.65
C ALA A 222 -16.08 -3.60 1.31
N ASN A 223 -16.51 -4.23 0.22
CA ASN A 223 -16.51 -3.64 -1.13
C ASN A 223 -15.10 -3.35 -1.66
N ASP A 224 -14.13 -4.18 -1.28
CA ASP A 224 -12.77 -4.09 -1.81
C ASP A 224 -12.68 -4.60 -3.25
N GLN A 225 -11.75 -4.02 -4.00
CA GLN A 225 -11.40 -4.42 -5.36
C GLN A 225 -9.94 -4.87 -5.37
N LEU A 226 -9.73 -6.16 -5.59
CA LEU A 226 -8.41 -6.78 -5.66
C LEU A 226 -8.15 -7.23 -7.10
N LEU A 227 -7.09 -6.72 -7.70
CA LEU A 227 -6.75 -6.96 -9.09
C LEU A 227 -5.33 -7.53 -9.18
N ALA A 228 -5.23 -8.74 -9.71
CA ALA A 228 -3.96 -9.40 -10.04
C ALA A 228 -3.41 -8.87 -11.38
N TYR A 229 -2.09 -8.92 -11.53
CA TYR A 229 -1.40 -8.46 -12.75
C TYR A 229 -0.14 -9.29 -13.02
N GLY A 230 0.19 -9.45 -14.30
CA GLY A 230 1.50 -9.95 -14.72
C GLY A 230 1.51 -11.44 -14.98
N ASN A 231 2.64 -12.08 -14.73
CA ASN A 231 2.87 -13.49 -15.05
C ASN A 231 3.26 -14.35 -13.84
N SER A 232 3.45 -13.73 -12.68
CA SER A 232 3.68 -14.45 -11.43
C SER A 232 2.34 -14.85 -10.83
N ASP A 233 2.33 -15.96 -10.10
CA ASP A 233 1.19 -16.37 -9.28
C ASP A 233 0.88 -15.30 -8.23
N GLN A 234 -0.39 -14.96 -8.11
CA GLN A 234 -0.93 -13.95 -7.21
C GLN A 234 -1.87 -14.60 -6.19
N VAL A 235 -1.93 -14.02 -5.00
CA VAL A 235 -2.87 -14.43 -3.94
C VAL A 235 -3.77 -13.24 -3.62
N LEU A 236 -5.07 -13.39 -3.85
CA LEU A 236 -6.09 -12.38 -3.57
C LEU A 236 -7.01 -12.91 -2.47
N ILE A 237 -7.06 -12.22 -1.33
CA ILE A 237 -7.88 -12.57 -0.17
C ILE A 237 -8.79 -11.38 0.13
N ALA A 238 -10.08 -11.49 -0.17
CA ALA A 238 -11.01 -10.38 -0.05
C ALA A 238 -11.33 -10.07 1.41
N GLY A 239 -12.02 -10.96 2.13
CA GLY A 239 -12.38 -10.71 3.53
C GLY A 239 -13.89 -10.72 3.73
N ALA A 240 -14.44 -9.69 4.39
CA ALA A 240 -15.85 -9.66 4.73
C ALA A 240 -16.61 -8.52 4.03
N GLY A 241 -17.56 -8.87 3.15
CA GLY A 241 -18.42 -7.91 2.49
C GLY A 241 -18.92 -8.39 1.14
N ASN A 242 -18.91 -7.53 0.14
CA ASN A 242 -19.22 -7.92 -1.24
C ASN A 242 -18.06 -7.47 -2.11
N GLU A 243 -17.07 -8.33 -2.28
CA GLU A 243 -15.79 -7.95 -2.86
C GLU A 243 -15.72 -8.28 -4.35
N THR A 244 -14.77 -7.66 -5.05
CA THR A 244 -14.43 -8.00 -6.43
C THR A 244 -12.98 -8.43 -6.50
N LEU A 245 -12.73 -9.67 -6.93
CA LEU A 245 -11.41 -10.24 -7.15
C LEU A 245 -11.25 -10.53 -8.64
N SER A 246 -10.18 -10.05 -9.24
CA SER A 246 -9.96 -10.20 -10.68
C SER A 246 -8.50 -10.46 -11.02
N ALA A 247 -8.24 -11.66 -11.53
CA ALA A 247 -6.98 -12.07 -12.15
C ALA A 247 -7.02 -11.98 -13.70
N LEU A 248 -7.99 -11.25 -14.28
CA LEU A 248 -8.10 -11.06 -15.74
C LEU A 248 -6.86 -10.44 -16.41
N PHE A 249 -6.01 -9.74 -15.66
CA PHE A 249 -4.76 -9.14 -16.14
C PHE A 249 -3.50 -9.92 -15.74
N SER A 250 -3.70 -11.09 -15.13
CA SER A 250 -2.66 -12.05 -14.77
C SER A 250 -2.72 -13.26 -15.70
N SER A 251 -1.56 -13.88 -15.86
CA SER A 251 -1.36 -15.14 -16.58
C SER A 251 -0.73 -16.22 -15.70
N GLY A 252 -0.57 -15.92 -14.40
CA GLY A 252 -0.09 -16.85 -13.39
C GLY A 252 -1.12 -17.92 -13.04
N HIS A 253 -0.84 -18.70 -12.00
CA HIS A 253 -1.80 -19.63 -11.38
C HIS A 253 -2.27 -18.99 -10.09
N ASP A 254 -3.38 -18.27 -10.16
CA ASP A 254 -3.76 -17.34 -9.11
C ASP A 254 -4.68 -18.02 -8.08
N SER A 255 -4.54 -17.62 -6.81
CA SER A 255 -5.42 -18.05 -5.72
C SER A 255 -6.35 -16.92 -5.34
N LEU A 256 -7.66 -17.15 -5.47
CA LEU A 256 -8.69 -16.17 -5.15
C LEU A 256 -9.55 -16.69 -4.00
N VAL A 257 -9.57 -15.96 -2.89
CA VAL A 257 -10.36 -16.27 -1.68
C VAL A 257 -11.37 -15.15 -1.44
N GLY A 258 -12.66 -15.44 -1.64
CA GLY A 258 -13.75 -14.46 -1.49
C GLY A 258 -13.98 -14.07 -0.04
N GLY A 259 -14.17 -15.06 0.83
CA GLY A 259 -14.37 -14.85 2.26
C GLY A 259 -15.85 -14.90 2.61
N SER A 260 -16.46 -13.83 3.08
CA SER A 260 -17.88 -13.82 3.42
C SER A 260 -18.65 -12.77 2.63
N GLY A 261 -19.77 -13.17 2.04
CA GLY A 261 -20.81 -12.28 1.53
C GLY A 261 -21.07 -12.47 0.05
N LYS A 262 -21.17 -11.41 -0.78
CA LYS A 262 -21.51 -11.56 -2.21
C LYS A 262 -20.38 -11.14 -3.13
N ASP A 263 -19.51 -12.09 -3.40
CA ASP A 263 -18.26 -11.81 -4.12
C ASP A 263 -18.40 -12.02 -5.63
N ILE A 264 -17.59 -11.28 -6.38
CA ILE A 264 -17.41 -11.47 -7.81
C ILE A 264 -15.96 -11.86 -8.03
N MET A 265 -15.73 -13.01 -8.66
CA MET A 265 -14.38 -13.56 -8.84
C MET A 265 -14.13 -13.90 -10.32
N TYR A 266 -13.01 -13.41 -10.85
CA TYR A 266 -12.57 -13.70 -12.22
C TYR A 266 -11.16 -14.31 -12.20
N GLY A 267 -11.02 -15.57 -12.65
CA GLY A 267 -9.72 -16.27 -12.67
C GLY A 267 -8.80 -15.74 -13.78
N GLY A 268 -9.35 -15.49 -14.96
CA GLY A 268 -8.54 -15.01 -16.08
C GLY A 268 -7.85 -16.16 -16.80
N SER A 269 -6.54 -16.01 -17.03
CA SER A 269 -5.72 -17.04 -17.68
C SER A 269 -4.84 -17.68 -16.64
N GLY A 270 -4.71 -19.00 -16.67
CA GLY A 270 -4.03 -19.71 -15.60
C GLY A 270 -4.74 -21.03 -15.33
N ALA A 271 -4.19 -21.80 -14.39
CA ALA A 271 -4.94 -22.81 -13.67
C ALA A 271 -5.17 -22.23 -12.28
N ASP A 272 -6.29 -21.53 -12.13
CA ASP A 272 -6.55 -20.72 -10.95
C ASP A 272 -7.27 -21.55 -9.87
N THR A 273 -7.14 -21.16 -8.61
CA THR A 273 -7.83 -21.80 -7.48
C THR A 273 -8.80 -20.82 -6.83
N PHE A 274 -10.05 -21.25 -6.67
CA PHE A 274 -11.10 -20.46 -6.04
C PHE A 274 -11.53 -21.07 -4.71
N LEU A 275 -11.52 -20.25 -3.65
CA LEU A 275 -12.21 -20.52 -2.40
C LEU A 275 -13.25 -19.40 -2.19
N ALA A 276 -14.51 -19.66 -2.54
CA ALA A 276 -15.57 -18.67 -2.40
C ALA A 276 -15.81 -18.28 -0.93
N GLY A 277 -15.73 -19.25 -0.03
CA GLY A 277 -16.05 -19.07 1.39
C GLY A 277 -17.55 -19.10 1.67
N THR A 278 -18.01 -18.27 2.60
CA THR A 278 -19.42 -18.19 3.01
C THR A 278 -20.17 -17.12 2.21
N GLY A 279 -21.48 -17.26 2.06
CA GLY A 279 -22.28 -16.33 1.24
C GLY A 279 -22.42 -16.82 -0.20
N ASN A 280 -22.67 -15.92 -1.15
CA ASN A 280 -22.90 -16.29 -2.55
C ASN A 280 -21.93 -15.55 -3.47
N ALA A 281 -21.04 -16.28 -4.12
CA ALA A 281 -20.15 -15.77 -5.14
C ALA A 281 -20.68 -15.98 -6.56
N THR A 282 -20.32 -15.05 -7.44
CA THR A 282 -20.38 -15.23 -8.90
C THR A 282 -18.96 -15.38 -9.42
N ILE A 283 -18.64 -16.56 -9.91
CA ILE A 283 -17.30 -16.92 -10.37
C ILE A 283 -17.31 -17.08 -11.88
N ARG A 284 -16.38 -16.41 -12.55
CA ARG A 284 -16.07 -16.66 -13.97
C ARG A 284 -14.68 -17.25 -14.06
N ALA A 285 -14.65 -18.52 -14.44
CA ALA A 285 -13.44 -19.34 -14.48
C ALA A 285 -13.11 -19.80 -15.91
N GLY A 286 -11.87 -20.25 -16.08
CA GLY A 286 -11.29 -20.83 -17.28
C GLY A 286 -11.09 -22.35 -17.17
N ALA A 287 -10.59 -22.93 -18.24
CA ALA A 287 -10.30 -24.37 -18.27
C ALA A 287 -9.04 -24.67 -17.43
N GLY A 288 -9.12 -25.67 -16.55
CA GLY A 288 -8.01 -26.06 -15.67
C GLY A 288 -8.13 -25.50 -14.25
N ASP A 289 -9.06 -24.57 -14.03
CA ASP A 289 -9.30 -24.01 -12.71
C ASP A 289 -9.90 -25.03 -11.73
N VAL A 290 -9.59 -24.80 -10.46
CA VAL A 290 -9.96 -25.62 -9.31
C VAL A 290 -10.88 -24.82 -8.39
N PHE A 291 -11.95 -25.46 -7.93
CA PHE A 291 -12.86 -24.91 -6.93
C PHE A 291 -12.75 -25.67 -5.62
N ASP A 292 -12.24 -25.02 -4.60
CA ASP A 292 -12.13 -25.58 -3.25
C ASP A 292 -13.36 -25.20 -2.43
N PHE A 293 -14.00 -26.21 -1.84
CA PHE A 293 -15.07 -26.05 -0.86
C PHE A 293 -14.71 -26.77 0.42
N ILE A 294 -14.60 -26.02 1.51
CA ILE A 294 -14.22 -26.54 2.82
C ILE A 294 -15.47 -26.61 3.70
N ASN A 295 -15.77 -27.79 4.24
CA ASN A 295 -16.93 -27.98 5.11
C ASN A 295 -16.87 -27.04 6.32
N ALA A 296 -18.02 -26.46 6.69
CA ALA A 296 -18.18 -25.42 7.70
C ALA A 296 -17.54 -24.04 7.39
N GLN A 297 -16.83 -23.89 6.27
CA GLN A 297 -16.34 -22.61 5.75
C GLN A 297 -16.99 -22.22 4.41
N ALA A 298 -17.64 -23.18 3.75
CA ALA A 298 -18.58 -22.93 2.67
C ALA A 298 -19.98 -22.62 3.24
N GLY A 299 -20.80 -21.96 2.43
CA GLY A 299 -22.21 -21.81 2.77
C GLY A 299 -22.91 -20.80 1.90
N GLY A 300 -23.60 -21.27 0.86
CA GLY A 300 -24.50 -20.44 0.07
C GLY A 300 -24.78 -20.95 -1.33
N LYS A 301 -24.87 -20.03 -2.30
CA LYS A 301 -25.33 -20.30 -3.66
C LYS A 301 -24.34 -19.73 -4.67
N GLU A 302 -23.36 -20.54 -5.02
CA GLU A 302 -22.33 -20.18 -5.98
C GLU A 302 -22.86 -20.30 -7.41
N VAL A 303 -22.52 -19.31 -8.23
CA VAL A 303 -22.78 -19.34 -9.68
C VAL A 303 -21.44 -19.37 -10.40
N ILE A 304 -21.16 -20.49 -11.06
CA ILE A 304 -19.93 -20.70 -11.83
C ILE A 304 -20.25 -20.56 -13.32
N GLN A 305 -19.49 -19.69 -13.99
CA GLN A 305 -19.61 -19.33 -15.40
C GLN A 305 -18.28 -19.55 -16.13
N GLY A 306 -18.32 -19.51 -17.47
CA GLY A 306 -17.14 -19.67 -18.32
C GLY A 306 -16.98 -21.07 -18.93
N TYR A 307 -17.80 -22.02 -18.49
CA TYR A 307 -17.81 -23.38 -19.03
C TYR A 307 -18.95 -23.63 -20.00
N ASN A 308 -18.83 -24.75 -20.71
CA ASN A 308 -19.88 -25.39 -21.48
C ASN A 308 -19.74 -26.92 -21.35
N ASN A 309 -20.67 -27.68 -21.92
CA ASN A 309 -20.60 -29.15 -21.86
C ASN A 309 -19.32 -29.76 -22.44
N THR A 310 -18.61 -29.10 -23.36
CA THR A 310 -17.33 -29.62 -23.90
C THR A 310 -16.15 -29.38 -22.96
N THR A 311 -16.26 -28.43 -22.04
CA THR A 311 -15.23 -28.14 -21.03
C THR A 311 -15.56 -28.72 -19.65
N ALA A 312 -16.68 -29.43 -19.50
CA ALA A 312 -17.07 -30.01 -18.21
C ALA A 312 -16.01 -30.94 -17.60
N SER A 313 -15.20 -31.61 -18.42
CA SER A 313 -14.10 -32.47 -17.96
C SER A 313 -12.90 -31.71 -17.39
N SER A 314 -12.76 -30.41 -17.66
CA SER A 314 -11.67 -29.58 -17.10
C SER A 314 -12.02 -28.98 -15.75
N ILE A 315 -13.26 -29.11 -15.29
CA ILE A 315 -13.72 -28.58 -14.01
C ILE A 315 -13.22 -29.51 -12.90
N GLN A 316 -12.43 -28.97 -11.97
CA GLN A 316 -11.97 -29.69 -10.78
C GLN A 316 -12.62 -29.07 -9.54
N ILE A 317 -13.26 -29.91 -8.70
CA ILE A 317 -13.96 -29.48 -7.49
C ILE A 317 -13.42 -30.30 -6.34
N HIS A 318 -12.80 -29.64 -5.37
CA HIS A 318 -12.28 -30.28 -4.17
C HIS A 318 -13.26 -30.06 -3.01
N LEU A 319 -13.70 -31.15 -2.37
CA LEU A 319 -14.67 -31.11 -1.28
C LEU A 319 -14.01 -31.50 0.04
N GLU A 320 -13.28 -30.56 0.64
CA GLU A 320 -12.54 -30.81 1.87
C GLU A 320 -13.47 -30.93 3.08
N GLY A 321 -13.35 -32.03 3.83
CA GLY A 321 -14.08 -32.26 5.07
C GLY A 321 -15.55 -32.71 4.92
N TYR A 322 -16.05 -32.93 3.70
CA TYR A 322 -17.45 -33.33 3.44
C TYR A 322 -17.74 -34.84 3.58
N GLY A 323 -16.72 -35.69 3.65
CA GLY A 323 -16.87 -37.15 3.74
C GLY A 323 -17.47 -37.81 2.48
N ALA A 324 -17.83 -39.10 2.57
CA ALA A 324 -18.23 -39.90 1.40
C ALA A 324 -19.56 -39.46 0.74
N ASP A 325 -20.44 -38.82 1.52
CA ASP A 325 -21.78 -38.35 1.12
C ASP A 325 -21.82 -36.83 0.89
N ALA A 326 -20.71 -36.26 0.41
CA ALA A 326 -20.55 -34.83 0.18
C ALA A 326 -21.64 -34.22 -0.72
N ILE A 327 -22.06 -34.96 -1.75
CA ILE A 327 -23.04 -34.50 -2.74
C ILE A 327 -24.43 -35.04 -2.39
N SER A 328 -25.35 -34.17 -2.01
CA SER A 328 -26.73 -34.54 -1.67
C SER A 328 -27.63 -34.68 -2.91
N SER A 329 -27.43 -33.86 -3.94
CA SER A 329 -28.16 -33.98 -5.20
C SER A 329 -27.48 -33.25 -6.36
N GLN A 330 -27.83 -33.66 -7.58
CA GLN A 330 -27.47 -32.98 -8.82
C GLN A 330 -28.75 -32.78 -9.65
N LYS A 331 -29.03 -31.54 -10.06
CA LYS A 331 -30.24 -31.21 -10.84
C LYS A 331 -29.90 -30.32 -12.01
N VAL A 332 -30.35 -30.71 -13.20
CA VAL A 332 -30.26 -29.88 -14.40
C VAL A 332 -31.55 -29.09 -14.59
N SER A 333 -31.43 -27.79 -14.83
CA SER A 333 -32.55 -26.91 -15.15
C SER A 333 -32.08 -25.77 -16.03
N GLY A 334 -32.78 -25.50 -17.14
CA GLY A 334 -32.45 -24.37 -18.03
C GLY A 334 -31.02 -24.42 -18.59
N GLY A 335 -30.50 -25.62 -18.88
CA GLY A 335 -29.13 -25.80 -19.40
C GLY A 335 -28.01 -25.63 -18.37
N SER A 336 -28.33 -25.47 -17.09
CA SER A 336 -27.36 -25.37 -15.99
C SER A 336 -27.51 -26.53 -15.02
N LEU A 337 -26.40 -26.98 -14.45
CA LEU A 337 -26.34 -28.03 -13.44
C LEU A 337 -26.16 -27.39 -12.08
N THR A 338 -27.08 -27.68 -11.15
CA THR A 338 -26.91 -27.35 -9.73
C THR A 338 -26.52 -28.60 -8.95
N VAL A 339 -25.36 -28.57 -8.33
CA VAL A 339 -24.89 -29.55 -7.34
C VAL A 339 -25.24 -29.01 -5.95
N SER A 340 -25.94 -29.80 -5.14
CA SER A 340 -26.16 -29.47 -3.73
C SER A 340 -25.26 -30.34 -2.86
N LEU A 341 -24.56 -29.72 -1.93
CA LEU A 341 -23.70 -30.41 -0.96
C LEU A 341 -24.50 -30.79 0.30
N SER A 342 -23.90 -31.60 1.18
CA SER A 342 -24.54 -32.13 2.40
C SER A 342 -24.78 -31.08 3.48
N ASP A 343 -24.04 -29.97 3.46
CA ASP A 343 -24.21 -28.80 4.34
C ASP A 343 -25.26 -27.79 3.84
N GLY A 344 -25.83 -28.02 2.65
CA GLY A 344 -26.80 -27.14 2.01
C GLY A 344 -26.22 -26.12 1.02
N THR A 345 -24.90 -26.07 0.85
CA THR A 345 -24.22 -25.28 -0.19
C THR A 345 -24.69 -25.72 -1.59
N LYS A 346 -24.86 -24.75 -2.50
CA LYS A 346 -25.35 -25.00 -3.86
C LYS A 346 -24.40 -24.42 -4.89
N LEU A 347 -23.90 -25.26 -5.78
CA LEU A 347 -22.99 -24.87 -6.86
C LEU A 347 -23.74 -24.96 -8.18
N THR A 348 -23.94 -23.83 -8.85
CA THR A 348 -24.65 -23.79 -10.15
C THR A 348 -23.66 -23.50 -11.27
N PHE A 349 -23.38 -24.53 -12.08
CA PHE A 349 -22.54 -24.43 -13.26
C PHE A 349 -23.40 -24.09 -14.48
N GLN A 350 -23.22 -22.88 -15.02
CA GLN A 350 -23.96 -22.44 -16.20
C GLN A 350 -23.48 -23.15 -17.47
N ASN A 351 -24.42 -23.49 -18.35
CA ASN A 351 -24.17 -24.19 -19.63
C ASN A 351 -23.46 -25.55 -19.51
N VAL A 352 -23.43 -26.11 -18.30
CA VAL A 352 -22.97 -27.47 -18.00
C VAL A 352 -24.19 -28.27 -17.55
N THR A 353 -24.39 -29.46 -18.08
CA THR A 353 -25.49 -30.35 -17.70
C THR A 353 -25.04 -31.62 -17.00
N THR A 354 -23.74 -31.90 -17.00
CA THR A 354 -23.18 -33.14 -16.43
C THR A 354 -21.83 -32.87 -15.79
N LEU A 355 -21.64 -33.39 -14.58
CA LEU A 355 -20.35 -33.57 -13.92
C LEU A 355 -20.31 -35.00 -13.38
N LEU A 356 -19.18 -35.68 -13.52
CA LEU A 356 -19.03 -37.07 -13.08
C LEU A 356 -18.33 -37.11 -11.72
N LYS A 357 -18.89 -37.90 -10.79
CA LYS A 357 -18.39 -37.99 -9.41
C LYS A 357 -16.89 -38.28 -9.35
N ASP A 358 -16.42 -39.25 -10.14
CA ASP A 358 -15.04 -39.76 -10.01
C ASP A 358 -14.00 -38.95 -10.81
N SER A 359 -14.40 -37.98 -11.63
CA SER A 359 -13.48 -37.18 -12.45
C SER A 359 -13.51 -35.69 -12.17
N ASN A 360 -14.62 -35.18 -11.62
CA ASN A 360 -14.78 -33.76 -11.31
C ASN A 360 -14.68 -33.47 -9.81
N PHE A 361 -14.90 -34.47 -8.95
CA PHE A 361 -14.92 -34.27 -7.51
C PHE A 361 -13.82 -35.11 -6.86
N THR A 362 -13.06 -34.46 -5.97
CA THR A 362 -12.07 -35.12 -5.11
C THR A 362 -12.26 -34.73 -3.65
#